data_AF-A0A8C1VNG3-F1
#
_entry.id   AF-A0A8C1VNG3-F1
#
_cell.length_a   1.000
_cell.length_b   1.000
_cell.length_c   1.000
_cell.angle_alpha   90.00
_cell.angle_beta   90.00
_cell.angle_gamma   90.00
#
_symmetry.space_group_name_H-M   'P 1'
#
loop_
_entity.id
_entity.type
_entity.pdbx_description
1 polymer ?
#
loop_
_entity_poly.entity_id
_entity_poly.type
_entity_poly.pdbx_seq_one_letter_code
_entity_poly.pdbx_strand_id
1 'polypeptide(L)'
;MASIRDYNVVEQFNSRLEEIRSKLLDQAMGEVLSDRVAELCQEHRQYMKAVLGTCFKKCKEDENMFDMIQTFKEGEKLIDCHSCLTFLILCAVWVCQMNDCQDTFLSFVLDLKEKTASLKEKGAEHLEVVSEIEDKEHHKALLFQRIEKLKKDQAKNRELIQSQNKANKDRLKKLNKCKDIFQKHLSLEIRKIQGEKLQFVFRNISRKDPDMVHTFLLQLDAEGVYHSKYSSSDLFTIFDFCKIKLVTIKKLSTVNYVFPCAFELDSHVACLYR
;
A
#
# COMPACT_ATOMS: atom_id res chain seq x y z
N MET A 1 -22.30 1.96 16.03
CA MET A 1 -21.68 0.95 15.13
C MET A 1 -20.49 0.35 15.87
N ALA A 2 -20.64 -0.87 16.40
CA ALA A 2 -19.56 -1.55 17.10
C ALA A 2 -18.52 -2.01 16.08
N SER A 3 -17.30 -1.47 16.17
CA SER A 3 -16.17 -1.87 15.34
C SER A 3 -15.60 -3.16 15.91
N ILE A 4 -15.96 -4.30 15.32
CA ILE A 4 -15.34 -5.60 15.61
C ILE A 4 -13.90 -5.53 15.09
N ARG A 5 -12.95 -5.17 15.96
CA ARG A 5 -11.52 -5.33 15.72
C ARG A 5 -11.04 -6.53 16.52
N ASP A 6 -11.47 -7.72 16.12
CA ASP A 6 -10.79 -8.93 16.57
C ASP A 6 -9.47 -9.02 15.82
N TYR A 7 -8.43 -8.48 16.45
CA TYR A 7 -7.03 -8.57 16.02
C TYR A 7 -6.63 -10.02 15.67
N ASN A 8 -7.24 -10.99 16.37
CA ASN A 8 -7.04 -12.41 16.18
C ASN A 8 -7.43 -12.93 14.77
N VAL A 9 -8.46 -12.33 14.13
CA VAL A 9 -8.93 -12.81 12.81
C VAL A 9 -7.92 -12.50 11.70
N VAL A 10 -7.20 -11.37 11.82
CA VAL A 10 -6.20 -10.97 10.82
C VAL A 10 -4.94 -11.83 10.92
N GLU A 11 -4.45 -12.10 12.13
CA GLU A 11 -3.32 -13.02 12.32
C GLU A 11 -3.67 -14.44 11.88
N GLN A 12 -4.88 -14.93 12.21
CA GLN A 12 -5.34 -16.25 11.79
C GLN A 12 -5.49 -16.36 10.27
N PHE A 13 -5.92 -15.29 9.59
CA PHE A 13 -6.01 -15.26 8.13
C PHE A 13 -4.62 -15.28 7.49
N ASN A 14 -3.68 -14.47 8.01
CA ASN A 14 -2.31 -14.45 7.52
C ASN A 14 -1.59 -15.80 7.75
N SER A 15 -1.78 -16.43 8.91
CA SER A 15 -1.18 -17.74 9.19
C SER A 15 -1.72 -18.83 8.25
N ARG A 16 -3.02 -18.81 7.96
CA ARG A 16 -3.66 -19.73 7.00
C ARG A 16 -3.16 -19.51 5.58
N LEU A 17 -2.97 -18.25 5.16
CA LEU A 17 -2.42 -17.94 3.85
C LEU A 17 -0.98 -18.41 3.70
N GLU A 18 -0.13 -18.21 4.71
CA GLU A 18 1.24 -18.71 4.65
C GLU A 18 1.29 -20.24 4.67
N GLU A 19 0.43 -20.90 5.46
CA GLU A 19 0.29 -22.36 5.42
C GLU A 19 -0.10 -22.87 4.02
N ILE A 20 -1.01 -22.18 3.33
CA ILE A 20 -1.41 -22.52 1.95
C ILE A 20 -0.24 -22.27 0.98
N ARG A 21 0.48 -21.16 1.12
CA ARG A 21 1.62 -20.81 0.27
C ARG A 21 2.75 -21.85 0.42
N SER A 22 3.11 -22.21 1.65
CA SER A 22 4.10 -23.26 1.91
C SER A 22 3.66 -24.60 1.31
N LYS A 23 2.41 -25.00 1.52
CA LYS A 23 1.87 -26.25 0.93
C LYS A 23 1.92 -26.25 -0.60
N LEU A 24 1.55 -25.14 -1.24
CA LEU A 24 1.60 -25.03 -2.71
C LEU A 24 3.04 -25.04 -3.23
N LEU A 25 3.98 -24.42 -2.52
CA LEU A 25 5.41 -24.48 -2.86
C LEU A 25 5.99 -25.87 -2.69
N ASP A 26 5.70 -26.54 -1.58
CA ASP A 26 6.15 -27.92 -1.33
C ASP A 26 5.57 -28.89 -2.36
N GLN A 27 4.30 -28.69 -2.73
CA GLN A 27 3.62 -29.52 -3.73
C GLN A 27 4.16 -29.24 -5.13
N ALA A 28 4.30 -27.97 -5.53
CA ALA A 28 4.81 -27.60 -6.84
C ALA A 28 6.29 -27.99 -7.02
N MET A 29 7.14 -27.78 -6.01
CA MET A 29 8.56 -28.17 -6.10
C MET A 29 8.74 -29.67 -5.94
N GLY A 30 8.00 -30.31 -5.03
CA GLY A 30 8.09 -31.74 -4.76
C GLY A 30 7.64 -32.59 -5.94
N GLU A 31 6.46 -32.32 -6.50
CA GLU A 31 5.90 -33.09 -7.63
C GLU A 31 6.69 -32.80 -8.91
N VAL A 32 6.97 -31.53 -9.23
CA VAL A 32 7.60 -31.19 -10.53
C VAL A 32 9.07 -31.59 -10.60
N LEU A 33 9.85 -31.45 -9.51
CA LEU A 33 11.26 -31.86 -9.53
C LEU A 33 11.43 -33.36 -9.32
N SER A 34 10.67 -33.99 -8.41
CA SER A 34 10.86 -35.41 -8.13
C SER A 34 10.35 -36.28 -9.28
N ASP A 35 9.18 -35.99 -9.84
CA ASP A 35 8.61 -36.82 -10.90
C ASP A 35 9.43 -36.71 -12.18
N ARG A 36 9.87 -35.49 -12.52
CA ARG A 36 10.63 -35.24 -13.75
C ARG A 36 12.06 -35.78 -13.67
N VAL A 37 12.69 -35.73 -12.48
CA VAL A 37 13.98 -36.39 -12.25
C VAL A 37 13.82 -37.92 -12.26
N ALA A 38 12.75 -38.45 -11.68
CA ALA A 38 12.46 -39.89 -11.71
C ALA A 38 12.19 -40.39 -13.13
N GLU A 39 11.40 -39.67 -13.92
CA GLU A 39 11.15 -39.94 -15.34
C GLU A 39 12.45 -39.93 -16.14
N LEU A 40 13.29 -38.89 -15.99
CA LEU A 40 14.57 -38.81 -16.68
C LEU A 40 15.51 -39.97 -16.28
N CYS A 41 15.56 -40.32 -15.00
CA CYS A 41 16.33 -41.47 -14.52
C CYS A 41 15.79 -42.80 -15.06
N GLN A 42 14.48 -42.92 -15.21
CA GLN A 42 13.83 -44.11 -15.75
C GLN A 42 14.07 -44.24 -17.25
N GLU A 43 13.91 -43.16 -18.02
CA GLU A 43 14.23 -43.09 -19.45
C GLU A 43 15.70 -43.43 -19.70
N HIS A 44 16.62 -42.83 -18.92
CA HIS A 44 18.04 -43.14 -19.02
C HIS A 44 18.33 -44.62 -18.73
N ARG A 45 17.70 -45.19 -17.70
CA ARG A 45 17.87 -46.61 -17.35
C ARG A 45 17.32 -47.53 -18.46
N GLN A 46 16.18 -47.20 -19.06
CA GLN A 46 15.61 -47.95 -20.18
C GLN A 46 16.49 -47.86 -21.43
N TYR A 47 16.98 -46.66 -21.74
CA TYR A 47 17.91 -46.42 -22.85
C TYR A 47 19.21 -47.21 -22.68
N MET A 48 19.86 -47.13 -21.52
CA MET A 48 21.08 -47.90 -21.23
C MET A 48 20.85 -49.41 -21.33
N LYS A 49 19.67 -49.89 -20.91
CA LYS A 49 19.29 -51.30 -21.04
C LYS A 49 19.10 -51.72 -22.50
N ALA A 50 18.52 -50.86 -23.34
CA ALA A 50 18.36 -51.10 -24.77
C ALA A 50 19.71 -51.10 -25.51
N VAL A 51 20.60 -50.16 -25.17
CA VAL A 51 21.97 -50.09 -25.70
C VAL A 51 22.75 -51.36 -25.32
N LEU A 52 22.74 -51.75 -24.04
CA LEU A 52 23.38 -52.97 -23.57
C LEU A 52 22.81 -54.23 -24.24
N GLY A 53 21.48 -54.32 -24.39
CA GLY A 53 20.84 -55.44 -25.07
C GLY A 53 21.23 -55.54 -26.54
N THR A 54 21.31 -54.41 -27.23
CA THR A 54 21.75 -54.34 -28.64
C THR A 54 23.22 -54.73 -28.78
N CYS A 55 24.07 -54.23 -27.89
CA CYS A 55 25.50 -54.53 -27.87
C CYS A 55 25.76 -56.02 -27.57
N PHE A 56 25.08 -56.58 -26.56
CA PHE A 56 25.18 -57.99 -26.20
C PHE A 56 24.71 -58.92 -27.32
N LYS A 57 23.60 -58.57 -28.00
CA LYS A 57 23.10 -59.36 -29.14
C LYS A 57 24.12 -59.39 -30.28
N LYS A 58 24.71 -58.23 -30.60
CA LYS A 58 25.75 -58.12 -31.63
C LYS A 58 27.02 -58.90 -31.26
N CYS A 59 27.51 -58.78 -30.02
CA CYS A 59 28.66 -59.58 -29.57
C CYS A 59 28.42 -61.09 -29.73
N LYS A 60 27.19 -61.55 -29.48
CA LYS A 60 26.84 -62.97 -29.67
C LYS A 60 26.76 -63.37 -31.15
N GLU A 61 26.28 -62.48 -32.01
CA GLU A 61 26.32 -62.68 -33.47
C GLU A 61 27.77 -62.73 -33.97
N ASP A 62 28.65 -61.89 -33.42
CA ASP A 62 30.07 -61.88 -33.74
C ASP A 62 30.77 -63.16 -33.27
N GLU A 63 30.52 -63.63 -32.04
CA GLU A 63 31.05 -64.93 -31.55
C GLU A 63 30.64 -66.09 -32.46
N ASN A 64 29.35 -66.17 -32.83
CA ASN A 64 28.87 -67.20 -33.76
C ASN A 64 29.54 -67.11 -35.14
N MET A 65 29.82 -65.88 -35.59
CA MET A 65 30.51 -65.62 -36.85
C MET A 65 31.98 -66.04 -36.77
N PHE A 66 32.67 -65.76 -35.66
CA PHE A 66 34.03 -66.23 -35.40
C PHE A 66 34.12 -67.75 -35.32
N ASP A 67 33.17 -68.41 -34.64
CA ASP A 67 33.08 -69.87 -34.60
C ASP A 67 32.93 -70.44 -36.01
N MET A 68 32.07 -69.83 -36.82
CA MET A 68 31.86 -70.22 -38.22
C MET A 68 33.16 -70.09 -39.04
N ILE A 69 33.88 -68.97 -38.90
CA ILE A 69 35.19 -68.74 -39.53
C ILE A 69 36.20 -69.80 -39.07
N GLN A 70 36.18 -70.18 -37.80
CA GLN A 70 37.10 -71.17 -37.25
C GLN A 70 36.82 -72.58 -37.80
N THR A 71 35.55 -72.98 -37.91
CA THR A 71 35.16 -74.23 -38.61
C THR A 71 35.59 -74.24 -40.09
N PHE A 72 35.52 -73.11 -40.79
CA PHE A 72 36.03 -73.01 -42.16
C PHE A 72 37.56 -73.13 -42.23
N LYS A 73 38.29 -72.63 -41.23
CA LYS A 73 39.76 -72.76 -41.14
C LYS A 73 40.24 -74.18 -40.91
N GLU A 74 39.49 -74.98 -40.15
CA GLU A 74 39.87 -76.38 -39.83
C GLU A 74 39.51 -77.35 -40.97
N GLY A 75 38.67 -76.94 -41.92
CA GLY A 75 38.13 -77.77 -42.99
C GLY A 75 39.03 -78.00 -44.20
N GLU A 76 39.87 -77.06 -44.65
CA GLU A 76 40.56 -77.23 -45.95
C GLU A 76 41.84 -76.39 -46.14
N LYS A 77 42.89 -77.06 -46.67
CA LYS A 77 44.03 -76.40 -47.32
C LYS A 77 43.61 -75.99 -48.73
N LEU A 78 43.14 -74.76 -48.93
CA LEU A 78 43.32 -74.04 -50.20
C LEU A 78 43.01 -72.55 -50.00
N ILE A 79 43.96 -71.71 -50.39
CA ILE A 79 43.83 -70.25 -50.41
C ILE A 79 42.98 -69.90 -51.63
N ASP A 80 41.71 -69.56 -51.40
CA ASP A 80 40.88 -68.91 -52.41
C ASP A 80 40.41 -67.55 -51.89
N CYS A 81 40.54 -66.54 -52.75
CA CYS A 81 40.43 -65.10 -52.49
C CYS A 81 39.09 -64.66 -51.83
N HIS A 82 38.10 -65.55 -51.81
CA HIS A 82 36.74 -65.30 -51.31
C HIS A 82 36.64 -65.26 -49.77
N SER A 83 37.52 -65.97 -49.06
CA SER A 83 37.56 -66.00 -47.58
C SER A 83 38.15 -64.72 -46.97
N CYS A 84 39.12 -64.10 -47.65
CA CYS A 84 39.64 -62.78 -47.27
C CYS A 84 38.60 -61.66 -47.47
N LEU A 85 37.77 -61.77 -48.51
CA LEU A 85 36.74 -60.78 -48.81
C LEU A 85 35.64 -60.77 -47.74
N THR A 86 35.24 -61.96 -47.26
CA THR A 86 34.24 -62.10 -46.19
C THR A 86 34.75 -61.54 -44.86
N PHE A 87 36.02 -61.78 -44.50
CA PHE A 87 36.61 -61.22 -43.28
C PHE A 87 36.69 -59.67 -43.32
N LEU A 88 37.04 -59.10 -44.48
CA LEU A 88 37.05 -57.64 -44.67
C LEU A 88 35.64 -57.02 -44.58
N ILE A 89 34.62 -57.69 -45.14
CA ILE A 89 33.22 -57.24 -45.04
C ILE A 89 32.73 -57.27 -43.59
N LEU A 90 33.05 -58.32 -42.84
CA LEU A 90 32.65 -58.46 -41.43
C LEU A 90 33.34 -57.41 -40.53
N CYS A 91 34.63 -57.15 -40.74
CA CYS A 91 35.32 -56.02 -40.10
C CYS A 91 34.69 -54.67 -40.45
N ALA A 92 34.30 -54.46 -41.71
CA ALA A 92 33.66 -53.21 -42.14
C ALA A 92 32.26 -53.03 -41.51
N VAL A 93 31.49 -54.11 -41.38
CA VAL A 93 30.18 -54.11 -40.70
C VAL A 93 30.32 -53.83 -39.20
N TRP A 94 31.32 -54.42 -38.54
CA TRP A 94 31.60 -54.20 -37.12
C TRP A 94 32.03 -52.74 -36.83
N VAL A 95 32.91 -52.19 -37.68
CA VAL A 95 33.32 -50.78 -37.59
C VAL A 95 32.15 -49.82 -37.85
N CYS A 96 31.28 -50.09 -38.84
CA CYS A 96 30.07 -49.29 -39.04
C CYS A 96 29.14 -49.32 -37.81
N GLN A 97 28.95 -50.48 -37.21
CA GLN A 97 28.05 -50.63 -36.06
C GLN A 97 28.59 -50.01 -34.77
N MET A 98 29.91 -49.96 -34.57
CA MET A 98 30.52 -49.20 -33.47
C MET A 98 30.33 -47.69 -33.65
N ASN A 99 30.47 -47.19 -34.89
CA ASN A 99 30.25 -45.77 -35.19
C ASN A 99 28.80 -45.34 -34.94
N ASP A 100 27.80 -46.14 -35.32
CA ASP A 100 26.39 -45.85 -35.01
C ASP A 100 26.13 -45.77 -33.49
N CYS A 101 26.75 -46.66 -32.71
CA CYS A 101 26.63 -46.67 -31.25
C CYS A 101 27.31 -45.44 -30.62
N GLN A 102 28.43 -45.01 -31.19
CA GLN A 102 29.17 -43.82 -30.78
C GLN A 102 28.38 -42.54 -31.08
N ASP A 103 27.73 -42.44 -32.24
CA ASP A 103 26.91 -41.28 -32.61
C ASP A 103 25.70 -41.12 -31.69
N THR A 104 25.04 -42.23 -31.34
CA THR A 104 23.89 -42.22 -30.42
C THR A 104 24.30 -41.85 -28.98
N PHE A 105 25.50 -42.26 -28.54
CA PHE A 105 26.05 -41.83 -27.26
C PHE A 105 26.42 -40.34 -27.27
N LEU A 106 27.00 -39.86 -28.37
CA LEU A 106 27.37 -38.46 -28.54
C LEU A 106 26.14 -37.54 -28.49
N SER A 107 25.05 -37.92 -29.18
CA SER A 107 23.80 -37.15 -29.17
C SER A 107 23.19 -37.03 -27.78
N PHE A 108 23.23 -38.10 -26.98
CA PHE A 108 22.77 -38.08 -25.60
C PHE A 108 23.62 -37.15 -24.70
N VAL A 109 24.95 -37.19 -24.84
CA VAL A 109 25.85 -36.29 -24.10
C VAL A 109 25.63 -34.83 -24.46
N LEU A 110 25.34 -34.52 -25.73
CA LEU A 110 24.98 -33.18 -26.18
C LEU A 110 23.65 -32.71 -25.58
N ASP A 111 22.61 -33.55 -25.61
CA ASP A 111 21.30 -33.26 -25.01
C ASP A 111 21.39 -33.03 -23.49
N LEU A 112 22.22 -33.82 -22.78
CA LEU A 112 22.50 -33.59 -21.36
C LEU A 112 23.20 -32.26 -21.10
N LYS A 113 24.18 -31.87 -21.94
CA LYS A 113 24.88 -30.59 -21.81
C LYS A 113 23.93 -29.42 -22.02
N GLU A 114 23.06 -29.51 -23.02
CA GLU A 114 22.03 -28.50 -23.31
C GLU A 114 21.04 -28.38 -22.15
N LYS A 115 20.49 -29.51 -21.67
CA LYS A 115 19.59 -29.52 -20.50
C LYS A 115 20.24 -28.96 -19.25
N THR A 116 21.52 -29.27 -19.02
CA THR A 116 22.28 -28.72 -17.88
C THR A 116 22.48 -27.21 -18.01
N ALA A 117 22.75 -26.71 -19.22
CA ALA A 117 22.86 -25.28 -19.47
C ALA A 117 21.52 -24.57 -19.23
N SER A 118 20.43 -25.10 -19.77
CA SER A 118 19.08 -24.56 -19.56
C SER A 118 18.66 -24.55 -18.08
N LEU A 119 19.04 -25.56 -17.31
CA LEU A 119 18.79 -25.61 -15.85
C LEU A 119 19.53 -24.50 -15.09
N LYS A 120 20.76 -24.19 -15.48
CA LYS A 120 21.54 -23.11 -14.86
C LYS A 120 20.97 -21.75 -15.15
N GLU A 121 20.55 -21.51 -16.40
CA GLU A 121 19.89 -20.27 -16.81
C GLU A 121 18.59 -20.05 -16.04
N LYS A 122 17.70 -21.06 -15.99
CA LYS A 122 16.48 -21.01 -15.19
C LYS A 122 16.73 -20.83 -13.69
N GLY A 123 17.84 -21.38 -13.18
CA GLY A 123 18.26 -21.17 -11.80
C GLY A 123 18.63 -19.71 -11.51
N ALA A 124 19.27 -19.02 -12.46
CA ALA A 124 19.59 -17.60 -12.34
C ALA A 124 18.33 -16.73 -12.40
N GLU A 125 17.42 -17.01 -13.34
CA GLU A 125 16.12 -16.33 -13.42
C GLU A 125 15.31 -16.49 -12.11
N HIS A 126 15.32 -17.69 -11.53
CA HIS A 126 14.63 -17.95 -10.27
C HIS A 126 15.21 -17.13 -9.12
N LEU A 127 16.54 -16.95 -9.05
CA LEU A 127 17.20 -16.13 -8.02
C LEU A 127 16.81 -14.65 -8.13
N GLU A 128 16.72 -14.12 -9.36
CA GLU A 128 16.28 -12.75 -9.59
C GLU A 128 14.83 -12.54 -9.13
N VAL A 129 13.93 -13.46 -9.49
CA VAL A 129 12.53 -13.42 -9.05
C VAL A 129 12.40 -13.50 -7.52
N VAL A 130 13.20 -14.32 -6.85
CA VAL A 130 13.21 -14.42 -5.38
C VAL A 130 13.64 -13.10 -4.74
N SER A 131 14.72 -12.47 -5.24
CA SER A 131 15.18 -11.17 -4.73
C SER A 131 14.10 -10.09 -4.89
N GLU A 132 13.40 -10.06 -6.03
CA GLU A 132 12.30 -9.12 -6.23
C GLU A 132 11.13 -9.35 -5.25
N ILE A 133 10.83 -10.61 -4.92
CA ILE A 133 9.78 -10.96 -3.97
C ILE A 133 10.15 -10.43 -2.57
N GLU A 134 11.40 -10.64 -2.13
CA GLU A 134 11.88 -10.16 -0.83
C GLU A 134 11.79 -8.63 -0.71
N ASP A 135 12.21 -7.89 -1.75
CA ASP A 135 12.11 -6.44 -1.79
C ASP A 135 10.65 -5.95 -1.72
N LYS A 136 9.75 -6.61 -2.45
CA LYS A 136 8.31 -6.31 -2.43
C LYS A 136 7.69 -6.62 -1.07
N GLU A 137 8.12 -7.70 -0.40
CA GLU A 137 7.68 -8.05 0.95
C GLU A 137 8.15 -7.04 1.99
N HIS A 138 9.40 -6.56 1.89
CA HIS A 138 9.90 -5.48 2.75
C HIS A 138 9.12 -4.18 2.54
N HIS A 139 8.88 -3.80 1.28
CA HIS A 139 8.10 -2.60 0.97
C HIS A 139 6.66 -2.69 1.50
N LYS A 140 6.04 -3.87 1.37
CA LYS A 140 4.71 -4.15 1.92
C LYS A 140 4.68 -3.93 3.45
N ALA A 141 5.69 -4.41 4.18
CA ALA A 141 5.77 -4.20 5.64
C ALA A 141 5.85 -2.71 6.02
N LEU A 142 6.65 -1.92 5.30
CA LEU A 142 6.75 -0.46 5.51
C LEU A 142 5.41 0.26 5.27
N LEU A 143 4.68 -0.14 4.23
CA LEU A 143 3.35 0.42 3.93
C LEU A 143 2.34 0.11 5.04
N PHE A 144 2.32 -1.12 5.55
CA PHE A 144 1.46 -1.49 6.68
C PHE A 144 1.75 -0.64 7.92
N GLN A 145 3.02 -0.50 8.30
CA GLN A 145 3.43 0.34 9.42
C GLN A 145 2.96 1.79 9.26
N ARG A 146 3.08 2.35 8.04
CA ARG A 146 2.63 3.71 7.74
C ARG A 146 1.12 3.87 7.84
N ILE A 147 0.36 2.89 7.36
CA ILE A 147 -1.11 2.88 7.43
C ILE A 147 -1.56 2.85 8.89
N GLU A 148 -0.95 2.03 9.74
CA GLU A 148 -1.30 1.95 11.16
C GLU A 148 -1.02 3.26 11.90
N LYS A 149 0.15 3.87 11.63
CA LYS A 149 0.49 5.18 12.18
C LYS A 149 -0.54 6.23 11.77
N LEU A 150 -0.89 6.31 10.48
CA LEU A 150 -1.88 7.25 9.98
C LEU A 150 -3.26 7.03 10.60
N LYS A 151 -3.69 5.78 10.79
CA LYS A 151 -4.96 5.47 11.48
C LYS A 151 -4.97 5.97 12.92
N LYS A 152 -3.85 5.82 13.65
CA LYS A 152 -3.72 6.29 15.03
C LYS A 152 -3.74 7.82 15.11
N ASP A 153 -3.02 8.49 14.22
CA ASP A 153 -2.95 9.95 14.19
C ASP A 153 -4.29 10.56 13.77
N GLN A 154 -5.00 9.94 12.83
CA GLN A 154 -6.35 10.35 12.45
C GLN A 154 -7.34 10.26 13.62
N ALA A 155 -7.26 9.20 14.44
CA ALA A 155 -8.11 9.05 15.62
C ALA A 155 -7.83 10.16 16.66
N LYS A 156 -6.55 10.42 16.97
CA LYS A 156 -6.15 11.50 17.89
C LYS A 156 -6.62 12.87 17.42
N ASN A 157 -6.47 13.16 16.12
CA ASN A 157 -6.91 14.45 15.56
C ASN A 157 -8.43 14.62 15.65
N ARG A 158 -9.21 13.55 15.43
CA ARG A 158 -10.67 13.58 15.61
C ARG A 158 -11.06 13.90 17.06
N GLU A 159 -10.41 13.26 18.03
CA GLU A 159 -10.66 13.51 19.46
C GLU A 159 -10.32 14.96 19.86
N LEU A 160 -9.19 15.48 19.37
CA LEU A 160 -8.78 16.86 19.62
C LEU A 160 -9.81 17.86 19.06
N ILE A 161 -10.23 17.70 17.80
CA ILE A 161 -11.25 18.56 17.18
C ILE A 161 -12.58 18.46 17.95
N GLN A 162 -12.99 17.26 18.38
CA GLN A 162 -14.22 17.09 19.16
C GLN A 162 -14.14 17.80 20.51
N SER A 163 -13.01 17.69 21.22
CA SER A 163 -12.80 18.37 22.51
C SER A 163 -12.82 19.89 22.37
N GLN A 164 -12.15 20.42 21.34
CA GLN A 164 -12.13 21.85 21.03
C GLN A 164 -13.51 22.36 20.64
N ASN A 165 -14.22 21.65 19.77
CA ASN A 165 -15.58 22.01 19.37
C ASN A 165 -16.55 22.00 20.55
N LYS A 166 -16.40 21.06 21.48
CA LYS A 166 -17.18 21.02 22.73
C LYS A 166 -16.88 22.25 23.60
N ALA A 167 -15.60 22.55 23.84
CA ALA A 167 -15.20 23.72 24.61
C ALA A 167 -15.69 25.04 23.97
N ASN A 168 -15.58 25.16 22.64
CA ASN A 168 -16.05 26.31 21.88
C ASN A 168 -17.58 26.45 21.96
N LYS A 169 -18.32 25.35 21.84
CA LYS A 169 -19.77 25.33 21.99
C LYS A 169 -20.20 25.80 23.38
N ASP A 170 -19.50 25.39 24.43
CA ASP A 170 -19.84 25.78 25.80
C ASP A 170 -19.44 27.23 26.09
N ARG A 171 -18.31 27.73 25.56
CA ARG A 171 -17.96 29.16 25.59
C ARG A 171 -19.01 30.01 24.87
N LEU A 172 -19.46 29.58 23.69
CA LEU A 172 -20.48 30.28 22.91
C LEU A 172 -21.82 30.35 23.65
N LYS A 173 -22.26 29.27 24.31
CA LYS A 173 -23.47 29.29 25.15
C LYS A 173 -23.35 30.31 26.29
N LYS A 174 -22.20 30.39 26.96
CA LYS A 174 -21.97 31.37 28.02
C LYS A 174 -22.02 32.80 27.47
N LEU A 175 -21.36 33.06 26.35
CA LEU A 175 -21.38 34.37 25.69
C LEU A 175 -22.80 34.77 25.26
N ASN A 176 -23.57 33.86 24.66
CA ASN A 176 -24.95 34.13 24.27
C ASN A 176 -25.83 34.42 25.48
N LYS A 177 -25.67 33.69 26.60
CA LYS A 177 -26.38 33.99 27.84
C LYS A 177 -26.05 35.39 28.36
N CYS A 178 -24.77 35.78 28.35
CA CYS A 178 -24.35 37.13 28.74
C CYS A 178 -24.95 38.19 27.80
N LYS A 179 -24.88 37.97 26.48
CA LYS A 179 -25.49 38.84 25.47
C LYS A 179 -26.99 39.04 25.74
N ASP A 180 -27.73 37.95 25.99
CA ASP A 180 -29.17 38.01 26.26
C ASP A 180 -29.48 38.82 27.53
N ILE A 181 -28.68 38.65 28.58
CA ILE A 181 -28.80 39.42 29.82
C ILE A 181 -28.54 40.91 29.54
N PHE A 182 -27.45 41.26 28.85
CA PHE A 182 -27.13 42.64 28.50
C PHE A 182 -28.24 43.28 27.65
N GLN A 183 -28.73 42.57 26.65
CA GLN A 183 -29.77 43.05 25.77
C GLN A 183 -31.08 43.31 26.52
N LYS A 184 -31.48 42.41 27.42
CA LYS A 184 -32.69 42.57 28.25
C LYS A 184 -32.58 43.72 29.23
N HIS A 185 -31.48 43.81 29.98
CA HIS A 185 -31.33 44.81 31.05
C HIS A 185 -31.07 46.22 30.51
N LEU A 186 -30.34 46.34 29.40
CA LEU A 186 -30.01 47.65 28.82
C LEU A 186 -30.98 48.07 27.71
N SER A 187 -31.88 47.18 27.28
CA SER A 187 -32.72 47.38 26.09
C SER A 187 -31.88 47.80 24.87
N LEU A 188 -30.64 47.31 24.81
CA LEU A 188 -29.64 47.66 23.80
C LEU A 188 -29.21 46.40 23.06
N GLU A 189 -29.34 46.42 21.74
CA GLU A 189 -28.87 45.38 20.85
C GLU A 189 -27.75 45.93 19.95
N ILE A 190 -26.64 45.20 19.86
CA ILE A 190 -25.50 45.53 19.00
C ILE A 190 -25.46 44.51 17.86
N ARG A 191 -25.54 44.99 16.62
CA ARG A 191 -25.53 44.15 15.41
C ARG A 191 -24.33 44.50 14.54
N LYS A 192 -23.62 43.49 14.04
CA LYS A 192 -22.66 43.67 12.95
C LYS A 192 -23.44 43.72 11.64
N ILE A 193 -23.26 44.80 10.88
CA ILE A 193 -23.83 44.96 9.53
C ILE A 193 -22.70 44.87 8.50
N GLN A 194 -23.01 44.93 7.21
CA GLN A 194 -21.99 44.76 6.17
C GLN A 194 -20.84 45.77 6.30
N GLY A 195 -19.60 45.27 6.18
CA GLY A 195 -18.36 46.03 6.39
C GLY A 195 -17.94 46.16 7.86
N GLU A 196 -17.03 47.09 8.15
CA GLU A 196 -16.57 47.42 9.51
C GLU A 196 -17.56 48.38 10.20
N LYS A 197 -18.83 47.99 10.22
CA LYS A 197 -19.94 48.79 10.73
C LYS A 197 -20.73 48.03 11.80
N LEU A 198 -20.97 48.70 12.92
CA LEU A 198 -21.78 48.25 14.02
C LEU A 198 -23.05 49.12 14.12
N GLN A 199 -24.19 48.48 14.31
CA GLN A 199 -25.47 49.12 14.53
C GLN A 199 -25.87 48.92 15.99
N PHE A 200 -26.12 50.02 16.68
CA PHE A 200 -26.60 50.02 18.06
C PHE A 200 -28.08 50.37 18.04
N VAL A 201 -28.90 49.47 18.56
CA VAL A 201 -30.36 49.54 18.54
C VAL A 201 -30.85 49.64 19.98
N PHE A 202 -31.37 50.79 20.35
CA PHE A 202 -31.97 51.03 21.66
C PHE A 202 -33.48 50.93 21.56
N ARG A 203 -34.07 50.33 22.58
CA ARG A 203 -35.51 50.28 22.84
C ARG A 203 -35.77 50.85 24.22
N ASN A 204 -37.05 51.04 24.56
CA ASN A 204 -37.47 51.49 25.89
C ASN A 204 -36.87 52.87 26.28
N ILE A 205 -36.63 53.74 25.30
CA ILE A 205 -36.19 55.13 25.53
C ILE A 205 -37.41 56.05 25.66
N SER A 206 -38.36 55.93 24.74
CA SER A 206 -39.57 56.76 24.76
C SER A 206 -40.54 56.25 25.83
N ARG A 207 -40.88 57.12 26.79
CA ARG A 207 -41.92 56.83 27.80
C ARG A 207 -43.31 56.69 27.19
N LYS A 208 -43.52 57.24 25.99
CA LYS A 208 -44.80 57.19 25.27
C LYS A 208 -44.95 55.92 24.45
N ASP A 209 -43.84 55.39 23.94
CA ASP A 209 -43.79 54.18 23.12
C ASP A 209 -42.51 53.40 23.43
N PRO A 210 -42.57 52.43 24.36
CA PRO A 210 -41.43 51.62 24.75
C PRO A 210 -40.85 50.76 23.62
N ASP A 211 -41.64 50.47 22.58
CA ASP A 211 -41.22 49.67 21.43
C ASP A 211 -40.54 50.51 20.34
N MET A 212 -40.61 51.84 20.45
CA MET A 212 -39.93 52.77 19.55
C MET A 212 -38.43 52.49 19.51
N VAL A 213 -37.93 52.25 18.30
CA VAL A 213 -36.54 51.87 18.05
C VAL A 213 -35.70 53.11 17.74
N HIS A 214 -34.65 53.31 18.52
CA HIS A 214 -33.65 54.36 18.28
C HIS A 214 -32.34 53.72 17.86
N THR A 215 -31.80 54.11 16.71
CA THR A 215 -30.62 53.46 16.15
C THR A 215 -29.51 54.45 15.83
N PHE A 216 -28.27 54.09 16.13
CA PHE A 216 -27.10 54.76 15.56
C PHE A 216 -26.13 53.75 14.96
N LEU A 217 -25.36 54.20 13.98
CA LEU A 217 -24.33 53.42 13.30
C LEU A 217 -22.95 53.92 13.72
N LEU A 218 -22.09 52.97 14.08
CA LEU A 218 -20.68 53.18 14.33
C LEU A 218 -19.89 52.51 13.21
N GLN A 219 -18.99 53.24 12.58
CA GLN A 219 -18.09 52.72 11.57
C GLN A 219 -16.66 52.96 12.02
N LEU A 220 -15.79 51.97 11.86
CA LEU A 220 -14.36 52.12 12.01
C LEU A 220 -13.75 52.31 10.61
N ASP A 221 -12.94 53.35 10.41
CA ASP A 221 -12.17 53.51 9.17
C ASP A 221 -10.83 52.75 9.23
N ALA A 222 -10.06 52.81 8.14
CA ALA A 222 -8.78 52.11 8.03
C ALA A 222 -7.72 52.67 8.99
N GLU A 223 -7.88 53.93 9.40
CA GLU A 223 -7.03 54.67 10.33
C GLU A 223 -7.41 54.40 11.81
N GLY A 224 -8.49 53.63 12.06
CA GLY A 224 -8.96 53.28 13.39
C GLY A 224 -9.76 54.38 14.10
N VAL A 225 -10.29 55.35 13.35
CA VAL A 225 -11.14 56.44 13.82
C VAL A 225 -12.63 56.03 13.72
N TYR A 226 -13.39 56.37 14.76
CA TYR A 226 -14.81 56.05 14.85
C TYR A 226 -15.67 57.14 14.19
N HIS A 227 -16.42 56.76 13.17
CA HIS A 227 -17.44 57.59 12.51
C HIS A 227 -18.83 57.21 12.99
N SER A 228 -19.58 58.16 13.54
CA SER A 228 -20.94 57.95 14.05
C SER A 228 -21.99 58.59 13.15
N LYS A 229 -23.04 57.86 12.77
CA LYS A 229 -24.22 58.39 12.06
C LYS A 229 -25.50 58.12 12.88
N TYR A 230 -26.35 59.14 13.02
CA TYR A 230 -27.57 59.08 13.84
C TYR A 230 -28.83 59.10 12.99
N SER A 231 -29.89 58.47 13.48
CA SER A 231 -31.22 58.50 12.85
C SER A 231 -32.15 59.58 13.40
N SER A 232 -31.86 60.18 14.57
CA SER A 232 -32.65 61.28 15.13
C SER A 232 -31.80 62.27 15.94
N SER A 233 -32.30 63.51 16.08
CA SER A 233 -31.69 64.61 16.85
C SER A 233 -31.56 64.30 18.34
N ASP A 234 -32.54 63.58 18.91
CA ASP A 234 -32.58 63.20 20.32
C ASP A 234 -31.47 62.21 20.74
N LEU A 235 -30.90 61.49 19.77
CA LEU A 235 -29.79 60.57 19.99
C LEU A 235 -28.44 61.28 20.15
N PHE A 236 -28.33 62.55 19.74
CA PHE A 236 -27.07 63.29 19.81
C PHE A 236 -26.61 63.51 21.27
N THR A 237 -27.52 63.93 22.16
CA THR A 237 -27.27 64.10 23.60
C THR A 237 -27.07 62.78 24.34
N ILE A 238 -27.80 61.71 23.95
CA ILE A 238 -27.59 60.36 24.49
C ILE A 238 -26.20 59.84 24.09
N PHE A 239 -25.75 60.17 22.88
CA PHE A 239 -24.47 59.72 22.38
C PHE A 239 -23.28 60.40 23.04
N ASP A 240 -23.35 61.70 23.37
CA ASP A 240 -22.28 62.33 24.15
C ASP A 240 -22.12 61.69 25.53
N PHE A 241 -23.24 61.31 26.16
CA PHE A 241 -23.23 60.55 27.41
C PHE A 241 -22.68 59.11 27.22
N CYS A 242 -23.03 58.45 26.11
CA CYS A 242 -22.52 57.12 25.76
C CYS A 242 -21.05 57.14 25.32
N LYS A 243 -20.54 58.19 24.66
CA LYS A 243 -19.12 58.40 24.31
C LYS A 243 -18.27 58.43 25.57
N ILE A 244 -18.71 59.18 26.60
CA ILE A 244 -18.08 59.22 27.92
C ILE A 244 -18.04 57.81 28.54
N LYS A 245 -19.14 57.05 28.47
CA LYS A 245 -19.19 55.67 29.00
C LYS A 245 -18.41 54.65 28.18
N LEU A 246 -18.38 54.72 26.85
CA LEU A 246 -17.63 53.82 25.95
C LEU A 246 -16.12 54.01 26.11
N VAL A 247 -15.65 55.25 26.27
CA VAL A 247 -14.26 55.55 26.64
C VAL A 247 -13.93 54.98 28.03
N THR A 248 -14.90 55.00 28.96
CA THR A 248 -14.75 54.37 30.28
C THR A 248 -14.71 52.84 30.19
N ILE A 249 -15.52 52.22 29.33
CA ILE A 249 -15.50 50.76 29.07
C ILE A 249 -14.16 50.34 28.43
N LYS A 250 -13.59 51.14 27.52
CA LYS A 250 -12.26 50.90 26.94
C LYS A 250 -11.14 51.01 28.00
N LYS A 251 -11.29 51.90 28.99
CA LYS A 251 -10.39 52.00 30.17
C LYS A 251 -10.57 50.86 31.19
N LEU A 252 -11.78 50.31 31.31
CA LEU A 252 -12.07 49.17 32.21
C LEU A 252 -11.68 47.82 31.58
N SER A 253 -11.72 47.71 30.26
CA SER A 253 -11.19 46.56 29.50
C SER A 253 -9.68 46.36 29.70
N THR A 254 -8.92 47.41 29.98
CA THR A 254 -7.48 47.34 30.30
C THR A 254 -7.21 47.03 31.76
N VAL A 255 -8.22 47.11 32.64
CA VAL A 255 -8.12 46.85 34.08
C VAL A 255 -8.99 45.65 34.43
N ASN A 256 -8.54 44.45 34.04
CA ASN A 256 -8.82 43.06 34.49
C ASN A 256 -10.07 42.66 35.31
N TYR A 257 -11.10 43.48 35.46
CA TYR A 257 -12.27 43.20 36.30
C TYR A 257 -13.55 43.63 35.56
N VAL A 258 -14.34 42.61 35.20
CA VAL A 258 -15.81 42.60 35.05
C VAL A 258 -16.44 42.78 33.65
N PHE A 259 -15.73 43.14 32.57
CA PHE A 259 -16.37 43.17 31.22
C PHE A 259 -15.58 42.52 30.06
N PRO A 260 -15.35 41.19 30.05
CA PRO A 260 -14.80 40.51 28.87
C PRO A 260 -15.82 40.29 27.75
N CYS A 261 -17.12 40.28 28.06
CA CYS A 261 -18.15 39.76 27.14
C CYS A 261 -18.49 40.65 25.93
N ALA A 262 -18.11 41.94 25.92
CA ALA A 262 -18.53 42.85 24.84
C ALA A 262 -17.47 43.04 23.73
N PHE A 263 -16.19 42.79 24.01
CA PHE A 263 -15.09 43.07 23.07
C PHE A 263 -14.23 41.84 22.68
N GLU A 264 -14.42 40.66 23.29
CA GLU A 264 -13.83 39.39 22.79
C GLU A 264 -14.48 38.87 21.49
N LEU A 265 -15.43 39.61 20.91
CA LEU A 265 -16.07 39.27 19.64
C LEU A 265 -15.15 39.46 18.42
N ASP A 266 -14.06 40.23 18.52
CA ASP A 266 -13.16 40.47 17.37
C ASP A 266 -11.98 39.50 17.27
N SER A 267 -11.50 38.94 18.37
CA SER A 267 -10.29 38.10 18.35
C SER A 267 -10.56 36.60 18.13
N HIS A 268 -11.75 36.10 18.46
CA HIS A 268 -12.07 34.67 18.29
C HIS A 268 -12.90 34.33 17.03
N VAL A 269 -13.60 35.30 16.42
CA VAL A 269 -14.34 35.07 15.16
C VAL A 269 -13.39 35.09 13.95
N ALA A 270 -12.24 35.76 14.05
CA ALA A 270 -11.20 35.74 13.02
C ALA A 270 -10.46 34.38 12.89
N CYS A 271 -10.61 33.47 13.85
CA CYS A 271 -9.97 32.14 13.82
C CYS A 271 -10.90 30.99 13.42
N LEU A 272 -12.19 31.24 13.17
CA LEU A 272 -13.16 30.20 12.80
C LEU A 272 -13.57 30.21 11.31
N TYR A 273 -13.03 31.12 10.51
CA TYR A 273 -13.23 31.17 9.06
C TYR A 273 -11.94 31.59 8.33
N ARG A 274 -10.89 30.79 8.51
CA ARG A 274 -9.78 30.69 7.56
C ARG A 274 -9.50 29.21 7.29
#